data_AF-A0A958WUK5-F1
#
_entry.id   AF-A0A958WUK5-F1
#
_cell.length_a   1.000
_cell.length_b   1.000
_cell.length_c   1.000
_cell.angle_alpha   90.00
_cell.angle_beta   90.00
_cell.angle_gamma   90.00
#
_symmetry.space_group_name_H-M   'P 1'
#
loop_
_entity.id
_entity.type
_entity.pdbx_description
1 polymer ?
#
loop_
_entity_poly.entity_id
_entity_poly.type
_entity_poly.pdbx_seq_one_letter_code
_entity_poly.pdbx_strand_id
1 'polypeptide(L)'
;MIIFQQNTILQNLHGRDRIWTVPELLECYEPLDGEPLAVRLQAMQQAVFWGEELYSDLSEAAQLRYHFWKQLRPERIEERKYEYSVTIRDTYRWELTVNSKGLFYKDLTPMYGQQPGQVYEQLFSDFWFYGPLMPIPDLDDRKWAVSQIRNAFLQIGPVSQKHFELFEYPKLPIDRFWEEGDHNAKDFVNMRYFGIEAGRTNWHDGLVYISFISFERLLADPKPLERLISPAIQAEISGHLSDRHKKQPREEPDPTKARMKQMYMENGGMHHYILREHGDSYVPNPVDEFIWRRELLDKMTQRLETIDHYSGLNYIAAVMRYHGVPDVEEQFLKAAATPNLKARQAIAQVLDEQFQSEKAVDVLRSLLQFEDEESYWRDYVFSSFGRMRQNRAVQRFIIQCLRGDHEIHFKKAVDVLVLWGMKGDTALMDRQLLLSLKWEDACAADPDFNQSLSKVIRIIES
;
A
#
# COMPACT_ATOMS: atom_id res chain seq x y z
N MET A 1 -39.18 14.90 -2.90
CA MET A 1 -40.40 14.07 -2.64
C MET A 1 -40.13 12.72 -3.22
N ILE A 2 -40.22 11.66 -2.41
CA ILE A 2 -40.00 10.30 -2.88
C ILE A 2 -41.28 9.46 -2.91
N ILE A 3 -41.41 8.57 -3.89
CA ILE A 3 -42.50 7.60 -4.00
C ILE A 3 -41.89 6.22 -4.19
N PHE A 4 -42.23 5.28 -3.31
CA PHE A 4 -41.83 3.88 -3.43
C PHE A 4 -42.79 3.15 -4.39
N GLN A 5 -42.25 2.54 -5.45
CA GLN A 5 -43.04 1.82 -6.46
C GLN A 5 -42.34 0.49 -6.79
N GLN A 6 -42.97 -0.65 -6.53
CA GLN A 6 -42.54 -2.02 -6.91
C GLN A 6 -41.07 -2.15 -7.36
N ASN A 7 -40.16 -2.32 -6.39
CA ASN A 7 -38.70 -2.49 -6.57
C ASN A 7 -37.95 -1.26 -7.11
N THR A 8 -38.57 -0.07 -7.06
CA THR A 8 -37.96 1.20 -7.45
C THR A 8 -38.38 2.35 -6.54
N ILE A 9 -37.61 3.44 -6.56
CA ILE A 9 -37.92 4.69 -5.86
C ILE A 9 -37.91 5.83 -6.85
N LEU A 10 -39.02 6.56 -6.96
CA LEU A 10 -39.08 7.81 -7.70
C LEU A 10 -38.66 8.96 -6.78
N GLN A 11 -37.68 9.76 -7.18
CA GLN A 11 -37.21 10.96 -6.49
C GLN A 11 -37.44 12.19 -7.37
N ASN A 12 -38.19 13.17 -6.87
CA ASN A 12 -38.34 14.45 -7.56
C ASN A 12 -37.27 15.44 -7.08
N LEU A 13 -36.34 15.81 -7.97
CA LEU A 13 -35.31 16.83 -7.76
C LEU A 13 -35.61 18.05 -8.64
N HIS A 14 -36.03 19.15 -8.03
CA HIS A 14 -36.29 20.42 -8.71
C HIS A 14 -37.14 20.30 -10.00
N GLY A 15 -38.18 19.46 -9.97
CA GLY A 15 -39.08 19.26 -11.12
C GLY A 15 -38.63 18.21 -12.14
N ARG A 16 -37.57 17.45 -11.85
CA ARG A 16 -37.18 16.26 -12.63
C ARG A 16 -37.38 15.01 -11.78
N ASP A 17 -38.07 14.03 -12.35
CA ASP A 17 -38.25 12.73 -11.72
C ASP A 17 -37.09 11.81 -12.09
N ARG A 18 -36.44 11.25 -11.07
CA ARG A 18 -35.41 10.21 -11.19
C ARG A 18 -35.94 8.91 -10.61
N ILE A 19 -35.86 7.83 -11.37
CA ILE A 19 -36.18 6.48 -10.89
C ILE A 19 -34.88 5.84 -10.42
N TRP A 20 -34.92 5.22 -9.24
CA TRP A 20 -33.83 4.48 -8.64
C TRP A 20 -34.22 3.01 -8.53
N THR A 21 -33.42 2.13 -9.11
CA THR A 21 -33.57 0.67 -8.98
C THR A 21 -32.84 0.13 -7.75
N VAL A 22 -33.16 -1.11 -7.34
CA VAL A 22 -32.46 -1.76 -6.20
C VAL A 22 -30.95 -1.85 -6.41
N PRO A 23 -30.41 -2.29 -7.57
CA PRO A 23 -28.97 -2.27 -7.81
C PRO A 23 -28.36 -0.87 -7.68
N GLU A 24 -28.99 0.15 -8.28
CA GLU A 24 -28.49 1.53 -8.21
C GLU A 24 -28.47 2.06 -6.76
N LEU A 25 -29.49 1.77 -5.96
CA LEU A 25 -29.52 2.14 -4.54
C LEU A 25 -28.37 1.45 -3.77
N LEU A 26 -28.06 0.20 -4.10
CA LEU A 26 -27.03 -0.60 -3.45
C LEU A 26 -25.63 -0.41 -4.03
N GLU A 27 -25.42 0.33 -5.12
CA GLU A 27 -24.09 0.50 -5.76
C GLU A 27 -23.62 1.95 -5.79
N CYS A 28 -24.55 2.91 -5.82
CA CYS A 28 -24.21 4.31 -5.99
C CYS A 28 -23.60 4.92 -4.71
N TYR A 29 -22.61 5.81 -4.88
CA TYR A 29 -22.18 6.73 -3.83
C TYR A 29 -23.29 7.77 -3.60
N GLU A 30 -23.67 7.99 -2.33
CA GLU A 30 -24.73 8.93 -1.94
C GLU A 30 -26.07 8.72 -2.66
N PRO A 31 -26.72 7.54 -2.51
CA PRO A 31 -28.02 7.31 -3.13
C PRO A 31 -29.06 8.27 -2.56
N LEU A 32 -29.93 8.79 -3.45
CA LEU A 32 -30.96 9.78 -3.12
C LEU A 32 -30.39 11.08 -2.51
N ASP A 33 -29.23 11.54 -3.00
CA ASP A 33 -28.67 12.84 -2.61
C ASP A 33 -29.71 13.98 -2.75
N GLY A 34 -29.65 14.93 -1.82
CA GLY A 34 -30.62 16.00 -1.63
C GLY A 34 -31.87 15.63 -0.82
N GLU A 35 -32.11 14.36 -0.51
CA GLU A 35 -33.17 13.94 0.42
C GLU A 35 -32.62 13.77 1.85
N PRO A 36 -33.45 14.00 2.91
CA PRO A 36 -33.01 13.85 4.30
C PRO A 36 -32.47 12.44 4.61
N LEU A 37 -31.50 12.31 5.52
CA LEU A 37 -30.88 11.03 5.85
C LEU A 37 -31.88 9.96 6.30
N ALA A 38 -32.92 10.33 7.03
CA ALA A 38 -33.98 9.40 7.45
C ALA A 38 -34.69 8.75 6.24
N VAL A 39 -34.88 9.53 5.17
CA VAL A 39 -35.49 9.06 3.91
C VAL A 39 -34.53 8.12 3.18
N ARG A 40 -33.24 8.49 3.12
CA ARG A 40 -32.18 7.68 2.53
C ARG A 40 -32.01 6.35 3.28
N LEU A 41 -32.07 6.35 4.61
CA LEU A 41 -32.02 5.14 5.44
C LEU A 41 -33.21 4.22 5.18
N GLN A 42 -34.42 4.77 5.13
CA GLN A 42 -35.63 4.01 4.81
C GLN A 42 -35.50 3.37 3.42
N ALA A 43 -34.96 4.10 2.45
CA ALA A 43 -34.69 3.57 1.12
C ALA A 43 -33.70 2.41 1.13
N MET A 44 -32.61 2.47 1.91
CA MET A 44 -31.66 1.36 2.03
C MET A 44 -32.28 0.13 2.68
N GLN A 45 -33.11 0.29 3.72
CA GLN A 45 -33.84 -0.81 4.34
C GLN A 45 -34.83 -1.45 3.36
N GLN A 46 -35.52 -0.62 2.58
CA GLN A 46 -36.46 -1.09 1.57
C GLN A 46 -35.73 -1.79 0.39
N ALA A 47 -34.55 -1.31 0.01
CA ALA A 47 -33.71 -1.92 -1.01
C ALA A 47 -33.22 -3.31 -0.59
N VAL A 48 -32.92 -3.55 0.70
CA VAL A 48 -32.61 -4.89 1.20
C VAL A 48 -33.83 -5.81 1.15
N PHE A 49 -35.02 -5.29 1.49
CA PHE A 49 -36.25 -6.09 1.40
C PHE A 49 -36.52 -6.54 -0.04
N TRP A 50 -36.40 -5.63 -1.02
CA TRP A 50 -36.58 -5.96 -2.44
C TRP A 50 -35.41 -6.78 -3.03
N GLY A 51 -34.19 -6.54 -2.54
CA GLY A 51 -32.98 -7.19 -3.01
C GLY A 51 -32.87 -8.67 -2.65
N GLU A 52 -33.73 -9.19 -1.77
CA GLU A 52 -33.75 -10.63 -1.44
C GLU A 52 -34.18 -11.50 -2.63
N GLU A 53 -35.16 -11.03 -3.41
CA GLU A 53 -35.61 -11.73 -4.63
C GLU A 53 -34.64 -11.54 -5.80
N LEU A 54 -33.86 -10.46 -5.78
CA LEU A 54 -32.91 -10.09 -6.83
C LEU A 54 -31.47 -10.49 -6.50
N TYR A 55 -31.22 -11.17 -5.38
CA TYR A 55 -29.89 -11.33 -4.80
C TYR A 55 -28.90 -12.01 -5.76
N SER A 56 -29.35 -13.03 -6.51
CA SER A 56 -28.53 -13.73 -7.52
C SER A 56 -28.10 -12.84 -8.69
N ASP A 57 -28.84 -11.75 -8.91
CA ASP A 57 -28.71 -10.86 -10.05
C ASP A 57 -28.00 -9.55 -9.66
N LEU A 58 -27.68 -9.37 -8.38
CA LEU A 58 -26.88 -8.26 -7.86
C LEU A 58 -25.39 -8.46 -8.18
N SER A 59 -24.68 -7.38 -8.53
CA SER A 59 -23.20 -7.38 -8.62
C SER A 59 -22.57 -7.71 -7.26
N GLU A 60 -21.29 -8.08 -7.23
CA GLU A 60 -20.61 -8.33 -5.94
C GLU A 60 -20.63 -7.10 -5.02
N ALA A 61 -20.48 -5.89 -5.59
CA ALA A 61 -20.54 -4.64 -4.85
C ALA A 61 -21.93 -4.40 -4.22
N ALA A 62 -23.00 -4.63 -5.00
CA ALA A 62 -24.38 -4.57 -4.50
C ALA A 62 -24.65 -5.64 -3.43
N GLN A 63 -24.13 -6.87 -3.62
CA GLN A 63 -24.26 -7.94 -2.64
C GLN A 63 -23.55 -7.59 -1.33
N LEU A 64 -22.38 -6.94 -1.37
CA LEU A 64 -21.68 -6.48 -0.17
C LEU A 64 -22.48 -5.43 0.61
N ARG A 65 -23.08 -4.48 -0.09
CA ARG A 65 -23.93 -3.44 0.53
C ARG A 65 -25.29 -3.98 0.97
N TYR A 66 -25.84 -4.95 0.25
CA TYR A 66 -27.00 -5.73 0.67
C TYR A 66 -26.71 -6.44 1.99
N HIS A 67 -25.60 -7.19 2.07
CA HIS A 67 -25.19 -7.90 3.29
C HIS A 67 -24.94 -6.94 4.45
N PHE A 68 -24.28 -5.81 4.17
CA PHE A 68 -24.08 -4.74 5.15
C PHE A 68 -25.42 -4.30 5.75
N TRP A 69 -26.37 -3.86 4.93
CA TRP A 69 -27.65 -3.35 5.43
C TRP A 69 -28.55 -4.45 6.01
N LYS A 70 -28.48 -5.70 5.50
CA LYS A 70 -29.20 -6.85 6.06
C LYS A 70 -28.75 -7.20 7.47
N GLN A 71 -27.44 -7.12 7.72
CA GLN A 71 -26.82 -7.52 8.99
C GLN A 71 -26.71 -6.36 10.00
N LEU A 72 -26.70 -5.11 9.54
CA LEU A 72 -26.61 -3.94 10.40
C LEU A 72 -27.88 -3.81 11.26
N ARG A 73 -27.69 -3.47 12.54
CA ARG A 73 -28.74 -3.16 13.50
C ARG A 73 -28.49 -1.75 14.04
N PRO A 74 -28.90 -0.69 13.32
CA PRO A 74 -28.60 0.69 13.70
C PRO A 74 -29.02 1.04 15.12
N GLU A 75 -30.07 0.42 15.65
CA GLU A 75 -30.55 0.59 17.02
C GLU A 75 -29.54 0.17 18.10
N ARG A 76 -28.52 -0.62 17.75
CA ARG A 76 -27.40 -0.99 18.64
C ARG A 76 -26.32 0.08 18.73
N ILE A 77 -26.40 1.12 17.91
CA ILE A 77 -25.43 2.23 17.90
C ILE A 77 -25.88 3.26 18.94
N GLU A 78 -25.16 3.30 20.06
CA GLU A 78 -25.34 4.33 21.09
C GLU A 78 -24.93 5.70 20.55
N GLU A 79 -25.71 6.75 20.88
CA GLU A 79 -25.35 8.10 20.49
C GLU A 79 -24.07 8.54 21.21
N ARG A 80 -23.10 9.02 20.43
CA ARG A 80 -21.94 9.76 20.94
C ARG A 80 -21.56 10.89 20.03
N LYS A 81 -20.93 11.89 20.64
CA LYS A 81 -20.47 13.13 20.01
C LYS A 81 -18.99 13.31 20.21
N TYR A 82 -18.31 13.75 19.16
CA TYR A 82 -16.87 13.96 19.13
C TYR A 82 -16.61 15.33 18.57
N GLU A 83 -16.04 16.20 19.40
CA GLU A 83 -15.48 17.44 18.90
C GLU A 83 -14.05 17.20 18.47
N TYR A 84 -13.74 17.49 17.22
CA TYR A 84 -12.39 17.41 16.67
C TYR A 84 -12.04 18.71 15.97
N SER A 85 -10.74 18.95 15.84
CA SER A 85 -10.24 20.14 15.16
C SER A 85 -9.36 19.76 13.99
N VAL A 86 -9.63 20.36 12.83
CA VAL A 86 -8.83 20.15 11.64
C VAL A 86 -8.03 21.42 11.37
N THR A 87 -6.72 21.28 11.30
CA THR A 87 -5.81 22.40 11.02
C THR A 87 -5.33 22.28 9.59
N ILE A 88 -5.88 23.11 8.70
CA ILE A 88 -5.44 23.20 7.29
C ILE A 88 -4.69 24.52 7.05
N ARG A 89 -5.28 25.63 7.51
CA ARG A 89 -4.64 26.98 7.56
C ARG A 89 -4.97 27.67 8.87
N ASP A 90 -6.24 27.60 9.26
CA ASP A 90 -6.76 27.92 10.59
C ASP A 90 -7.22 26.63 11.30
N THR A 91 -7.42 26.69 12.62
CA THR A 91 -7.98 25.58 13.40
C THR A 91 -9.51 25.61 13.30
N TYR A 92 -10.06 24.71 12.49
CA TYR A 92 -11.50 24.51 12.35
C TYR A 92 -12.00 23.52 13.39
N ARG A 93 -13.20 23.73 13.94
CA ARG A 93 -13.81 22.81 14.91
C ARG A 93 -15.05 22.19 14.33
N TRP A 94 -15.18 20.89 14.54
CA TRP A 94 -16.25 20.06 14.03
C TRP A 94 -16.77 19.16 15.12
N GLU A 95 -18.05 18.83 15.06
CA GLU A 95 -18.67 17.80 15.89
C GLU A 95 -19.14 16.65 15.00
N LEU A 96 -18.57 15.45 15.18
CA LEU A 96 -19.10 14.21 14.62
C LEU A 96 -20.03 13.57 15.65
N THR A 97 -21.31 13.45 15.31
CA THR A 97 -22.27 12.63 16.04
C THR A 97 -22.49 11.32 15.30
N VAL A 98 -22.29 10.20 15.98
CA VAL A 98 -22.66 8.86 15.50
C VAL A 98 -23.77 8.33 16.39
N ASN A 99 -24.92 8.01 15.82
CA ASN A 99 -26.05 7.42 16.54
C ASN A 99 -26.84 6.48 15.63
N SER A 100 -27.92 5.89 16.11
CA SER A 100 -28.78 4.97 15.34
C SER A 100 -29.37 5.52 14.04
N LYS A 101 -29.32 6.84 13.82
CA LYS A 101 -29.82 7.52 12.62
C LYS A 101 -28.73 7.81 11.58
N GLY A 102 -27.47 7.50 11.85
CA GLY A 102 -26.36 7.70 10.91
C GLY A 102 -25.22 8.54 11.47
N LEU A 103 -24.44 9.15 10.58
CA LEU A 103 -23.33 10.05 10.92
C LEU A 103 -23.71 11.48 10.61
N PHE A 104 -23.46 12.39 11.55
CA PHE A 104 -23.76 13.81 11.43
C PHE A 104 -22.50 14.61 11.69
N TYR A 105 -22.11 15.42 10.72
CA TYR A 105 -20.95 16.31 10.78
C TYR A 105 -21.45 17.73 10.95
N LYS A 106 -21.23 18.32 12.12
CA LYS A 106 -21.65 19.68 12.43
C LYS A 106 -20.45 20.63 12.39
N ASP A 107 -20.54 21.64 11.54
CA ASP A 107 -19.53 22.70 11.43
C ASP A 107 -19.66 23.66 12.62
N LEU A 108 -18.69 23.68 13.54
CA LEU A 108 -18.69 24.60 14.68
C LEU A 108 -18.01 25.94 14.36
N THR A 109 -17.23 26.01 13.27
CA THR A 109 -16.48 27.19 12.84
C THR A 109 -16.91 27.58 11.42
N PRO A 110 -17.63 28.70 11.20
CA PRO A 110 -18.48 28.96 10.02
C PRO A 110 -17.74 29.13 8.68
N MET A 111 -17.07 28.09 8.19
CA MET A 111 -16.17 28.16 7.04
C MET A 111 -16.53 27.17 5.93
N TYR A 112 -17.13 26.02 6.24
CA TYR A 112 -17.65 25.10 5.22
C TYR A 112 -19.15 25.25 5.02
N GLY A 113 -19.89 25.55 6.10
CA GLY A 113 -21.26 26.02 6.01
C GLY A 113 -21.31 27.53 5.78
N GLN A 114 -22.24 28.01 4.94
CA GLN A 114 -22.55 29.45 4.87
C GLN A 114 -23.03 30.00 6.23
N GLN A 115 -23.37 29.13 7.19
CA GLN A 115 -23.79 29.47 8.54
C GLN A 115 -23.11 28.55 9.60
N PRO A 116 -22.70 29.10 10.76
CA PRO A 116 -22.20 28.28 11.87
C PRO A 116 -23.27 27.30 12.36
N GLY A 117 -22.87 26.06 12.61
CA GLY A 117 -23.75 24.99 13.06
C GLY A 117 -24.43 24.20 11.93
N GLN A 118 -24.04 24.42 10.66
CA GLN A 118 -24.51 23.60 9.54
C GLN A 118 -24.20 22.12 9.78
N VAL A 119 -25.18 21.26 9.56
CA VAL A 119 -25.05 19.80 9.70
C VAL A 119 -25.04 19.16 8.32
N TYR A 120 -24.10 18.25 8.12
CA TYR A 120 -24.01 17.38 6.96
C TYR A 120 -24.25 15.94 7.41
N GLU A 121 -24.97 15.20 6.59
CA GLU A 121 -25.49 13.87 6.92
C GLU A 121 -24.85 12.81 6.03
N GLN A 122 -24.43 11.68 6.62
CA GLN A 122 -23.82 10.58 5.88
C GLN A 122 -24.41 9.22 6.30
N LEU A 123 -24.69 8.36 5.31
CA LEU A 123 -25.10 6.97 5.54
C LEU A 123 -23.94 6.13 6.09
N PHE A 124 -24.26 5.14 6.92
CA PHE A 124 -23.24 4.20 7.41
C PHE A 124 -22.54 3.45 6.29
N SER A 125 -23.25 3.02 5.25
CA SER A 125 -22.64 2.37 4.09
C SER A 125 -21.73 3.30 3.30
N ASP A 126 -22.05 4.59 3.23
CA ASP A 126 -21.18 5.54 2.52
C ASP A 126 -19.88 5.74 3.30
N PHE A 127 -19.98 5.89 4.62
CA PHE A 127 -18.81 5.93 5.49
C PHE A 127 -18.00 4.61 5.44
N TRP A 128 -18.67 3.46 5.44
CA TRP A 128 -18.07 2.13 5.48
C TRP A 128 -17.33 1.77 4.17
N PHE A 129 -17.89 2.13 3.02
CA PHE A 129 -17.35 1.75 1.70
C PHE A 129 -16.57 2.86 1.01
N TYR A 130 -16.74 4.13 1.40
CA TYR A 130 -16.12 5.27 0.72
C TYR A 130 -15.44 6.28 1.66
N GLY A 131 -15.58 6.11 2.97
CA GLY A 131 -14.89 6.95 3.97
C GLY A 131 -15.67 8.18 4.41
N PRO A 132 -15.09 9.00 5.30
CA PRO A 132 -15.77 10.13 5.92
C PRO A 132 -16.08 11.24 4.93
N LEU A 133 -17.21 11.90 5.14
CA LEU A 133 -17.50 13.20 4.52
C LEU A 133 -16.46 14.24 4.98
N MET A 134 -16.17 15.23 4.14
CA MET A 134 -15.27 16.33 4.53
C MET A 134 -15.94 17.21 5.60
N PRO A 135 -15.22 17.56 6.69
CA PRO A 135 -13.80 17.27 6.92
C PRO A 135 -13.55 15.92 7.61
N ILE A 136 -12.41 15.33 7.24
CA ILE A 136 -11.96 14.01 7.68
C ILE A 136 -11.64 14.05 9.20
N PRO A 137 -12.32 13.26 10.05
CA PRO A 137 -11.95 13.12 11.45
C PRO A 137 -10.57 12.48 11.61
N ASP A 138 -9.96 12.66 12.78
CA ASP A 138 -8.67 12.03 13.08
C ASP A 138 -8.75 10.50 12.98
N LEU A 139 -7.60 9.86 12.78
CA LEU A 139 -7.52 8.42 12.53
C LEU A 139 -8.19 7.59 13.65
N ASP A 140 -8.02 8.02 14.89
CA ASP A 140 -8.57 7.33 16.06
C ASP A 140 -10.09 7.46 16.14
N ASP A 141 -10.64 8.62 15.79
CA ASP A 141 -12.09 8.85 15.72
C ASP A 141 -12.73 8.02 14.59
N ARG A 142 -12.04 7.90 13.45
CA ARG A 142 -12.47 7.05 12.33
C ARG A 142 -12.47 5.57 12.71
N LYS A 143 -11.38 5.08 13.33
CA LYS A 143 -11.29 3.70 13.85
C LYS A 143 -12.40 3.42 14.85
N TRP A 144 -12.69 4.39 15.71
CA TRP A 144 -13.76 4.29 16.67
C TRP A 144 -15.14 4.24 15.99
N ALA A 145 -15.45 5.13 15.05
CA ALA A 145 -16.73 5.12 14.33
C ALA A 145 -16.96 3.80 13.58
N VAL A 146 -15.92 3.27 12.92
CA VAL A 146 -15.93 1.93 12.31
C VAL A 146 -16.21 0.85 13.37
N SER A 147 -15.60 0.94 14.56
CA SER A 147 -15.83 -0.03 15.63
C SER A 147 -17.28 -0.05 16.12
N GLN A 148 -17.95 1.10 16.18
CA GLN A 148 -19.37 1.17 16.56
C GLN A 148 -20.27 0.56 15.50
N ILE A 149 -20.05 0.90 14.24
CA ILE A 149 -20.80 0.32 13.12
C ILE A 149 -20.59 -1.21 13.08
N ARG A 150 -19.35 -1.66 13.33
CA ARG A 150 -19.02 -3.08 13.40
C ARG A 150 -19.74 -3.81 14.54
N ASN A 151 -19.79 -3.20 15.73
CA ASN A 151 -20.46 -3.80 16.89
C ASN A 151 -21.99 -3.88 16.70
N ALA A 152 -22.53 -3.09 15.79
CA ALA A 152 -23.94 -3.09 15.44
C ALA A 152 -24.36 -4.22 14.47
N PHE A 153 -23.44 -5.07 13.99
CA PHE A 153 -23.83 -6.24 13.20
C PHE A 153 -24.42 -7.37 14.06
N LEU A 154 -25.34 -8.14 13.48
CA LEU A 154 -25.63 -9.49 13.99
C LEU A 154 -24.35 -10.34 13.83
N GLN A 155 -23.90 -11.02 14.89
CA GLN A 155 -22.54 -11.56 15.08
C GLN A 155 -22.05 -12.65 14.10
N ILE A 156 -22.62 -12.77 12.90
CA ILE A 156 -22.22 -13.75 11.89
C ILE A 156 -22.39 -13.13 10.48
N GLY A 157 -21.28 -12.91 9.76
CA GLY A 157 -21.30 -12.55 8.34
C GLY A 157 -19.95 -12.09 7.75
N PRO A 158 -19.71 -12.28 6.43
CA PRO A 158 -18.45 -11.95 5.76
C PRO A 158 -18.12 -10.44 5.81
N VAL A 159 -19.13 -9.57 5.91
CA VAL A 159 -18.94 -8.11 6.01
C VAL A 159 -18.33 -7.70 7.35
N SER A 160 -18.68 -8.38 8.45
CA SER A 160 -18.08 -8.12 9.77
C SER A 160 -16.59 -8.50 9.87
N GLN A 161 -16.09 -9.33 8.94
CA GLN A 161 -14.72 -9.86 8.92
C GLN A 161 -13.83 -9.22 7.84
N LYS A 162 -14.38 -8.49 6.87
CA LYS A 162 -13.61 -7.80 5.84
C LYS A 162 -12.92 -6.55 6.42
N HIS A 163 -11.61 -6.47 6.21
CA HIS A 163 -10.69 -5.46 6.76
C HIS A 163 -10.96 -4.03 6.27
N PHE A 164 -10.66 -3.06 7.15
CA PHE A 164 -10.63 -1.61 6.87
C PHE A 164 -9.20 -1.14 6.66
N GLU A 165 -8.82 -0.80 5.43
CA GLU A 165 -7.78 0.22 5.22
C GLU A 165 -8.48 1.57 5.30
N LEU A 166 -8.14 2.37 6.32
CA LEU A 166 -8.77 3.66 6.58
C LEU A 166 -8.50 4.60 5.40
N PHE A 167 -9.58 5.02 4.72
CA PHE A 167 -9.56 5.93 3.57
C PHE A 167 -8.67 7.16 3.84
N GLU A 168 -7.57 7.26 3.12
CA GLU A 168 -6.85 8.51 2.86
C GLU A 168 -6.94 8.75 1.35
N TYR A 169 -7.65 9.79 0.90
CA TYR A 169 -7.65 10.18 -0.52
C TYR A 169 -7.26 11.65 -0.72
N PRO A 170 -6.30 11.94 -1.62
CA PRO A 170 -6.15 13.23 -2.29
C PRO A 170 -6.94 13.26 -3.62
N LYS A 171 -7.47 14.43 -4.03
CA LYS A 171 -8.27 14.65 -5.28
C LYS A 171 -7.54 15.53 -6.30
N LEU A 172 -7.66 15.27 -7.63
CA LEU A 172 -7.54 16.27 -8.74
C LEU A 172 -8.18 15.80 -10.09
N PRO A 173 -8.56 16.71 -11.04
CA PRO A 173 -9.54 16.49 -12.15
C PRO A 173 -8.98 15.91 -13.47
N ILE A 174 -9.85 15.35 -14.34
CA ILE A 174 -9.53 14.57 -15.56
C ILE A 174 -9.98 15.31 -16.85
N ASP A 175 -9.09 15.49 -17.83
CA ASP A 175 -9.42 16.10 -19.13
C ASP A 175 -9.27 15.16 -20.35
N ARG A 176 -8.71 13.95 -20.24
CA ARG A 176 -8.61 13.01 -21.38
C ARG A 176 -8.72 11.55 -20.95
N PHE A 177 -9.86 10.96 -21.27
CA PHE A 177 -10.26 9.60 -20.89
C PHE A 177 -10.82 8.89 -22.13
N TRP A 178 -10.33 7.68 -22.39
CA TRP A 178 -10.80 6.76 -23.42
C TRP A 178 -11.27 5.48 -22.76
N GLU A 179 -12.31 4.88 -23.31
CA GLU A 179 -12.92 3.66 -22.77
C GLU A 179 -13.37 2.78 -23.94
N GLU A 180 -13.02 1.51 -23.92
CA GLU A 180 -13.28 0.55 -24.99
C GLU A 180 -13.66 -0.81 -24.40
N GLY A 181 -14.68 -1.46 -24.96
CA GLY A 181 -15.28 -2.66 -24.39
C GLY A 181 -16.80 -2.53 -24.28
N ASP A 182 -17.43 -3.43 -23.53
CA ASP A 182 -18.87 -3.48 -23.37
C ASP A 182 -19.26 -3.50 -21.88
N HIS A 183 -20.55 -3.64 -21.61
CA HIS A 183 -21.06 -3.74 -20.24
C HIS A 183 -20.44 -4.89 -19.42
N ASN A 184 -19.85 -5.93 -20.04
CA ASN A 184 -19.21 -7.04 -19.34
C ASN A 184 -17.76 -6.74 -18.93
N ALA A 185 -16.99 -6.07 -19.77
CA ALA A 185 -15.66 -5.60 -19.43
C ALA A 185 -15.32 -4.36 -20.26
N LYS A 186 -14.86 -3.31 -19.58
CA LYS A 186 -14.43 -2.04 -20.16
C LYS A 186 -12.98 -1.77 -19.80
N ASP A 187 -12.15 -1.74 -20.82
CA ASP A 187 -10.83 -1.18 -20.73
C ASP A 187 -10.94 0.33 -20.73
N PHE A 188 -10.22 1.00 -19.85
CA PHE A 188 -10.13 2.43 -19.82
C PHE A 188 -8.67 2.86 -19.87
N VAL A 189 -8.46 4.03 -20.45
CA VAL A 189 -7.19 4.73 -20.50
C VAL A 189 -7.49 6.18 -20.13
N ASN A 190 -6.79 6.69 -19.14
CA ASN A 190 -6.94 8.02 -18.62
C ASN A 190 -5.59 8.72 -18.65
N MET A 191 -5.50 9.77 -19.46
CA MET A 191 -4.33 10.62 -19.51
C MET A 191 -4.44 11.69 -18.43
N ARG A 192 -3.69 11.43 -17.36
CA ARG A 192 -3.44 12.38 -16.29
C ARG A 192 -2.39 13.40 -16.74
N TYR A 193 -2.27 14.50 -16.02
CA TYR A 193 -1.26 15.52 -16.31
C TYR A 193 0.20 14.98 -16.28
N PHE A 194 0.42 13.87 -15.58
CA PHE A 194 1.72 13.28 -15.24
C PHE A 194 1.89 11.82 -15.72
N GLY A 195 0.93 11.25 -16.47
CA GLY A 195 1.04 9.90 -17.01
C GLY A 195 -0.27 9.33 -17.51
N ILE A 196 -0.23 8.06 -17.88
CA ILE A 196 -1.35 7.29 -18.41
C ILE A 196 -1.73 6.24 -17.36
N GLU A 197 -2.93 6.39 -16.83
CA GLU A 197 -3.61 5.39 -16.02
C GLU A 197 -4.43 4.53 -16.97
N ALA A 198 -4.18 3.23 -17.03
CA ALA A 198 -4.97 2.33 -17.84
C ALA A 198 -5.37 1.12 -17.01
N GLY A 199 -6.58 0.65 -17.21
CA GLY A 199 -7.08 -0.46 -16.43
C GLY A 199 -8.22 -1.15 -17.13
N ARG A 200 -8.59 -2.30 -16.59
CA ARG A 200 -9.80 -2.99 -16.96
C ARG A 200 -10.77 -2.86 -15.80
N THR A 201 -11.93 -2.33 -16.10
CA THR A 201 -13.09 -2.46 -15.25
C THR A 201 -13.97 -3.58 -15.80
N ASN A 202 -14.60 -4.33 -14.93
CA ASN A 202 -15.74 -5.14 -15.30
C ASN A 202 -16.89 -4.77 -14.37
N TRP A 203 -18.10 -5.07 -14.78
CA TRP A 203 -19.28 -4.74 -13.98
C TRP A 203 -19.39 -5.58 -12.70
N HIS A 204 -18.68 -6.71 -12.61
CA HIS A 204 -18.77 -7.66 -11.50
C HIS A 204 -17.82 -7.33 -10.33
N ASP A 205 -16.53 -7.09 -10.62
CA ASP A 205 -15.45 -6.84 -9.66
C ASP A 205 -15.07 -5.35 -9.56
N GLY A 206 -15.64 -4.49 -10.40
CA GLY A 206 -15.29 -3.08 -10.50
C GLY A 206 -13.93 -2.90 -11.19
N LEU A 207 -12.95 -2.33 -10.50
CA LEU A 207 -11.58 -2.17 -11.02
C LEU A 207 -10.82 -3.49 -10.90
N VAL A 208 -10.86 -4.31 -11.95
CA VAL A 208 -10.20 -5.63 -11.99
C VAL A 208 -8.69 -5.50 -12.01
N TYR A 209 -8.19 -4.53 -12.77
CA TYR A 209 -6.77 -4.32 -12.97
C TYR A 209 -6.51 -2.84 -13.25
N ILE A 210 -5.56 -2.26 -12.53
CA ILE A 210 -5.12 -0.89 -12.74
C ILE A 210 -3.61 -0.85 -12.90
N SER A 211 -3.17 -0.20 -13.95
CA SER A 211 -1.77 -0.01 -14.26
C SER A 211 -1.54 1.45 -14.60
N PHE A 212 -0.66 2.08 -13.85
CA PHE A 212 -0.24 3.44 -14.10
C PHE A 212 1.15 3.43 -14.74
N ILE A 213 1.32 4.14 -15.86
CA ILE A 213 2.60 4.33 -16.53
C ILE A 213 2.86 5.82 -16.71
N SER A 214 4.10 6.27 -16.53
CA SER A 214 4.46 7.64 -16.92
C SER A 214 4.51 7.77 -18.45
N PHE A 215 4.42 9.00 -18.97
CA PHE A 215 4.54 9.24 -20.41
C PHE A 215 5.88 8.74 -20.98
N GLU A 216 6.94 8.87 -20.21
CA GLU A 216 8.30 8.49 -20.58
C GLU A 216 8.48 6.98 -20.61
N ARG A 217 7.87 6.25 -19.67
CA ARG A 217 7.89 4.79 -19.67
C ARG A 217 7.01 4.23 -20.80
N LEU A 218 5.90 4.88 -21.14
CA LEU A 218 5.08 4.51 -22.29
C LEU A 218 5.82 4.72 -23.63
N LEU A 219 6.61 5.80 -23.75
CA LEU A 219 7.43 6.08 -24.93
C LEU A 219 8.65 5.16 -25.04
N ALA A 220 9.25 4.75 -23.92
CA ALA A 220 10.46 3.92 -23.89
C ALA A 220 10.18 2.41 -23.94
N ASP A 221 9.09 1.94 -23.32
CA ASP A 221 8.67 0.53 -23.32
C ASP A 221 7.13 0.43 -23.16
N PRO A 222 6.36 0.42 -24.27
CA PRO A 222 4.90 0.38 -24.22
C PRO A 222 4.33 -0.99 -23.87
N LYS A 223 5.15 -2.05 -23.85
CA LYS A 223 4.73 -3.44 -23.60
C LYS A 223 3.84 -3.66 -22.38
N PRO A 224 4.01 -2.95 -21.24
CA PRO A 224 3.14 -3.12 -20.08
C PRO A 224 1.67 -2.77 -20.34
N LEU A 225 1.39 -1.96 -21.37
CA LEU A 225 0.04 -1.48 -21.72
C LEU A 225 -0.37 -1.77 -23.18
N GLU A 226 0.45 -2.48 -23.96
CA GLU A 226 0.17 -2.82 -25.38
C GLU A 226 -1.18 -3.54 -25.59
N ARG A 227 -1.72 -4.19 -24.56
CA ARG A 227 -3.02 -4.87 -24.62
C ARG A 227 -4.22 -3.96 -24.39
N LEU A 228 -4.02 -2.76 -23.82
CA LEU A 228 -5.06 -1.82 -23.40
C LEU A 228 -5.05 -0.51 -24.21
N ILE A 229 -3.93 -0.20 -24.88
CA ILE A 229 -3.76 1.02 -25.67
C ILE A 229 -3.77 0.67 -27.16
N SER A 230 -4.81 1.09 -27.87
CA SER A 230 -4.89 0.90 -29.33
C SER A 230 -3.90 1.81 -30.08
N PRO A 231 -3.50 1.48 -31.32
CA PRO A 231 -2.60 2.33 -32.13
C PRO A 231 -3.14 3.75 -32.35
N ALA A 232 -4.46 3.95 -32.35
CA ALA A 232 -5.09 5.26 -32.47
C ALA A 232 -4.92 6.10 -31.20
N ILE A 233 -5.14 5.51 -30.01
CA ILE A 233 -4.91 6.15 -28.71
C ILE A 233 -3.42 6.47 -28.56
N GLN A 234 -2.54 5.56 -28.98
CA GLN A 234 -1.09 5.78 -28.97
C GLN A 234 -0.66 6.94 -29.88
N ALA A 235 -1.28 7.08 -31.05
CA ALA A 235 -1.03 8.20 -31.96
C ALA A 235 -1.54 9.54 -31.39
N GLU A 236 -2.67 9.55 -30.68
CA GLU A 236 -3.22 10.74 -30.02
C GLU A 236 -2.36 11.20 -28.83
N ILE A 237 -1.90 10.25 -28.00
CA ILE A 237 -0.93 10.50 -26.91
C ILE A 237 0.38 11.05 -27.50
N SER A 238 0.90 10.42 -28.56
CA SER A 238 2.14 10.85 -29.22
C SER A 238 2.01 12.24 -29.86
N GLY A 239 0.85 12.54 -30.47
CA GLY A 239 0.52 13.86 -31.01
C GLY A 239 0.44 14.93 -29.91
N HIS A 240 -0.18 14.62 -28.78
CA HIS A 240 -0.26 15.54 -27.63
C HIS A 240 1.11 15.87 -27.05
N LEU A 241 1.98 14.87 -26.90
CA LEU A 241 3.35 15.05 -26.43
C LEU A 241 4.16 15.88 -27.44
N SER A 242 3.99 15.62 -28.74
CA SER A 242 4.66 16.37 -29.82
C SER A 242 4.21 17.84 -29.91
N ASP A 243 2.95 18.15 -29.63
CA ASP A 243 2.44 19.52 -29.60
C ASP A 243 2.87 20.28 -28.32
N ARG A 244 3.08 19.58 -27.20
CA ARG A 244 3.75 20.13 -26.00
C ARG A 244 5.22 20.47 -26.27
N HIS A 245 5.92 19.70 -27.12
CA HIS A 245 7.32 19.96 -27.49
C HIS A 245 7.52 21.22 -28.36
N LYS A 246 6.49 21.70 -29.07
CA LYS A 246 6.61 22.86 -29.99
C LYS A 246 6.49 24.23 -29.30
N LYS A 247 6.07 24.30 -28.04
CA LYS A 247 6.01 25.56 -27.27
C LYS A 247 7.21 25.68 -26.34
N GLN A 248 8.34 26.12 -26.90
CA GLN A 248 9.39 26.74 -26.08
C GLN A 248 9.00 28.19 -25.77
N PRO A 249 9.12 28.60 -24.50
CA PRO A 249 9.76 29.87 -24.20
C PRO A 249 11.07 29.62 -23.45
N ARG A 250 12.07 30.45 -23.79
CA ARG A 250 13.38 30.54 -23.15
C ARG A 250 13.27 30.83 -21.64
N GLU A 251 14.22 30.27 -20.91
CA GLU A 251 14.38 30.35 -19.46
C GLU A 251 14.83 31.73 -18.96
N GLU A 252 14.17 32.20 -17.91
CA GLU A 252 14.78 32.99 -16.84
C GLU A 252 14.68 32.18 -15.52
N PRO A 253 15.62 32.33 -14.57
CA PRO A 253 15.63 31.55 -13.34
C PRO A 253 14.51 32.00 -12.40
N ASP A 254 13.39 31.27 -12.43
CA ASP A 254 12.30 31.42 -11.48
C ASP A 254 12.72 30.85 -10.11
N PRO A 255 12.78 31.67 -9.03
CA PRO A 255 13.07 31.19 -7.68
C PRO A 255 12.10 30.10 -7.19
N THR A 256 10.91 30.03 -7.78
CA THR A 256 9.92 28.96 -7.55
C THR A 256 10.40 27.63 -8.14
N LYS A 257 10.99 27.64 -9.34
CA LYS A 257 11.54 26.44 -10.02
C LYS A 257 12.72 25.84 -9.25
N ALA A 258 13.60 26.67 -8.71
CA ALA A 258 14.71 26.20 -7.87
C ALA A 258 14.20 25.51 -6.59
N ARG A 259 13.18 26.07 -5.95
CA ARG A 259 12.54 25.49 -4.77
C ARG A 259 11.85 24.16 -5.07
N MET A 260 11.14 24.06 -6.19
CA MET A 260 10.53 22.79 -6.64
C MET A 260 11.59 21.72 -6.92
N LYS A 261 12.66 22.07 -7.63
CA LYS A 261 13.80 21.16 -7.84
C LYS A 261 14.37 20.66 -6.52
N GLN A 262 14.56 21.56 -5.55
CA GLN A 262 15.06 21.19 -4.23
C GLN A 262 14.15 20.18 -3.53
N MET A 263 12.84 20.44 -3.48
CA MET A 263 11.85 19.52 -2.90
C MET A 263 11.88 18.14 -3.58
N TYR A 264 12.00 18.12 -4.91
CA TYR A 264 12.13 16.87 -5.67
C TYR A 264 13.37 16.08 -5.28
N MET A 265 14.51 16.76 -5.14
CA MET A 265 15.78 16.12 -4.78
C MET A 265 15.79 15.60 -3.33
N GLU A 266 15.20 16.35 -2.40
CA GLU A 266 15.14 16.02 -0.97
C GLU A 266 14.25 14.80 -0.70
N ASN A 267 13.18 14.64 -1.47
CA ASN A 267 12.23 13.53 -1.36
C ASN A 267 12.52 12.37 -2.32
N GLY A 268 13.66 12.38 -3.00
CA GLY A 268 14.07 11.25 -3.84
C GLY A 268 13.19 11.08 -5.08
N GLY A 269 12.57 12.18 -5.53
CA GLY A 269 11.64 12.20 -6.64
C GLY A 269 10.38 11.35 -6.40
N MET A 270 10.09 11.02 -5.14
CA MET A 270 8.89 10.30 -4.74
C MET A 270 7.74 11.28 -4.60
N HIS A 271 6.96 11.43 -5.66
CA HIS A 271 5.89 12.42 -5.76
C HIS A 271 4.88 12.34 -4.61
N HIS A 272 4.57 11.16 -4.10
CA HIS A 272 3.63 11.03 -2.99
C HIS A 272 4.12 11.70 -1.69
N TYR A 273 5.43 11.74 -1.44
CA TYR A 273 5.99 12.46 -0.28
C TYR A 273 6.01 13.98 -0.52
N ILE A 274 6.42 14.39 -1.72
CA ILE A 274 6.47 15.81 -2.09
C ILE A 274 5.07 16.44 -2.06
N LEU A 275 4.07 15.74 -2.59
CA LEU A 275 2.70 16.24 -2.67
C LEU A 275 1.99 16.26 -1.32
N ARG A 276 2.34 15.35 -0.40
CA ARG A 276 1.82 15.35 0.97
C ARG A 276 2.22 16.61 1.73
N GLU A 277 3.45 17.08 1.55
CA GLU A 277 4.01 18.21 2.30
C GLU A 277 3.89 19.54 1.55
N HIS A 278 3.85 19.51 0.21
CA HIS A 278 4.04 20.68 -0.64
C HIS A 278 3.12 20.74 -1.87
N GLY A 279 2.02 19.95 -1.91
CA GLY A 279 1.16 19.76 -3.09
C GLY A 279 0.72 21.03 -3.84
N ASP A 280 0.34 22.10 -3.13
CA ASP A 280 -0.07 23.37 -3.75
C ASP A 280 1.09 24.18 -4.35
N SER A 281 2.33 23.90 -3.92
CA SER A 281 3.55 24.62 -4.29
C SER A 281 4.49 23.83 -5.21
N TYR A 282 4.16 22.55 -5.45
CA TYR A 282 4.93 21.64 -6.28
C TYR A 282 4.21 21.40 -7.60
N VAL A 283 4.41 22.33 -8.55
CA VAL A 283 3.78 22.32 -9.87
C VAL A 283 4.83 22.30 -10.98
N PRO A 284 5.76 21.33 -10.99
CA PRO A 284 6.82 21.32 -11.99
C PRO A 284 6.27 20.94 -13.37
N ASN A 285 6.94 21.45 -14.40
CA ASN A 285 6.70 20.98 -15.77
C ASN A 285 7.32 19.58 -15.93
N PRO A 286 6.65 18.61 -16.59
CA PRO A 286 7.20 17.29 -16.87
C PRO A 286 8.64 17.28 -17.45
N VAL A 287 9.00 18.29 -18.25
CA VAL A 287 10.37 18.42 -18.80
C VAL A 287 11.40 18.62 -17.69
N ASP A 288 11.07 19.45 -16.70
CA ASP A 288 11.96 19.76 -15.60
C ASP A 288 12.12 18.54 -14.69
N GLU A 289 11.02 17.84 -14.36
CA GLU A 289 11.10 16.61 -13.57
C GLU A 289 11.91 15.51 -14.26
N PHE A 290 11.81 15.37 -15.58
CA PHE A 290 12.62 14.41 -16.32
C PHE A 290 14.12 14.70 -16.17
N ILE A 291 14.51 15.98 -16.28
CA ILE A 291 15.90 16.42 -16.07
C ILE A 291 16.32 16.18 -14.63
N TRP A 292 15.48 16.55 -13.66
CA TRP A 292 15.76 16.37 -12.24
C TRP A 292 15.83 14.90 -11.85
N ARG A 293 15.04 14.02 -12.47
CA ARG A 293 15.13 12.57 -12.26
C ARG A 293 16.48 12.04 -12.68
N ARG A 294 16.96 12.44 -13.87
CA ARG A 294 18.27 12.01 -14.34
C ARG A 294 19.36 12.49 -13.38
N GLU A 295 19.35 13.77 -13.03
CA GLU A 295 20.28 14.33 -12.05
C GLU A 295 20.19 13.63 -10.67
N LEU A 296 18.99 13.29 -10.21
CA LEU A 296 18.76 12.57 -8.97
C LEU A 296 19.38 11.17 -9.02
N LEU A 297 19.14 10.42 -10.09
CA LEU A 297 19.67 9.07 -10.27
C LEU A 297 21.19 9.08 -10.41
N ASP A 298 21.75 10.06 -11.15
CA ASP A 298 23.20 10.27 -11.22
C ASP A 298 23.76 10.53 -9.81
N LYS A 299 23.10 11.38 -9.02
CA LYS A 299 23.46 11.66 -7.63
C LYS A 299 23.35 10.40 -6.74
N MET A 300 22.33 9.56 -6.91
CA MET A 300 22.19 8.33 -6.13
C MET A 300 23.28 7.32 -6.48
N THR A 301 23.62 7.18 -7.75
CA THR A 301 24.73 6.33 -8.22
C THR A 301 26.05 6.80 -7.61
N GLN A 302 26.34 8.10 -7.66
CA GLN A 302 27.55 8.66 -7.03
C GLN A 302 27.55 8.50 -5.49
N ARG A 303 26.39 8.65 -4.86
CA ARG A 303 26.27 8.50 -3.40
C ARG A 303 26.42 7.04 -2.96
N LEU A 304 26.05 6.07 -3.78
CA LEU A 304 26.24 4.64 -3.46
C LEU A 304 27.72 4.31 -3.21
N GLU A 305 28.63 5.00 -3.90
CA GLU A 305 30.09 4.80 -3.75
C GLU A 305 30.66 5.42 -2.46
N THR A 306 29.96 6.38 -1.85
CA THR A 306 30.50 7.22 -0.77
C THR A 306 29.77 7.11 0.55
N ILE A 307 28.49 6.71 0.56
CA ILE A 307 27.72 6.50 1.78
C ILE A 307 28.16 5.20 2.47
N ASP A 308 28.39 5.30 3.78
CA ASP A 308 28.88 4.19 4.62
C ASP A 308 27.88 3.74 5.70
N HIS A 309 26.64 4.24 5.68
CA HIS A 309 25.65 3.97 6.72
C HIS A 309 24.32 3.49 6.13
N TYR A 310 23.65 2.61 6.87
CA TYR A 310 22.49 1.86 6.40
C TYR A 310 21.34 2.75 5.94
N SER A 311 20.94 3.78 6.69
CA SER A 311 19.77 4.59 6.33
C SER A 311 19.93 5.32 5.00
N GLY A 312 21.13 5.85 4.72
CA GLY A 312 21.44 6.50 3.44
C GLY A 312 21.44 5.51 2.27
N LEU A 313 21.98 4.31 2.47
CA LEU A 313 22.00 3.25 1.46
C LEU A 313 20.61 2.65 1.21
N ASN A 314 19.81 2.44 2.26
CA ASN A 314 18.42 1.98 2.14
C ASN A 314 17.58 3.01 1.39
N TYR A 315 17.79 4.31 1.66
CA TYR A 315 17.17 5.39 0.91
C TYR A 315 17.55 5.36 -0.58
N ILE A 316 18.84 5.19 -0.91
CA ILE A 316 19.31 5.03 -2.31
C ILE A 316 18.59 3.87 -3.00
N ALA A 317 18.55 2.69 -2.35
CA ALA A 317 17.89 1.51 -2.91
C ALA A 317 16.40 1.76 -3.18
N ALA A 318 15.70 2.39 -2.22
CA ALA A 318 14.28 2.73 -2.36
C ALA A 318 14.04 3.72 -3.51
N VAL A 319 14.87 4.76 -3.63
CA VAL A 319 14.79 5.76 -4.72
C VAL A 319 15.04 5.10 -6.08
N MET A 320 16.11 4.32 -6.23
CA MET A 320 16.42 3.65 -7.49
C MET A 320 15.30 2.68 -7.92
N ARG A 321 14.74 1.90 -6.98
CA ARG A 321 13.60 1.01 -7.25
C ARG A 321 12.34 1.76 -7.64
N TYR A 322 12.02 2.85 -6.93
CA TYR A 322 10.86 3.70 -7.24
C TYR A 322 10.92 4.24 -8.67
N HIS A 323 12.11 4.68 -9.10
CA HIS A 323 12.35 5.17 -10.45
C HIS A 323 12.57 4.04 -11.48
N GLY A 324 12.36 2.77 -11.13
CA GLY A 324 12.45 1.64 -12.05
C GLY A 324 13.84 1.42 -12.63
N VAL A 325 14.90 1.80 -11.90
CA VAL A 325 16.28 1.49 -12.30
C VAL A 325 16.43 -0.04 -12.33
N PRO A 326 16.85 -0.64 -13.45
CA PRO A 326 17.09 -2.09 -13.50
C PRO A 326 18.32 -2.46 -12.65
N ASP A 327 18.37 -3.73 -12.24
CA ASP A 327 19.55 -4.34 -11.62
C ASP A 327 20.09 -3.61 -10.37
N VAL A 328 19.21 -2.97 -9.59
CA VAL A 328 19.60 -2.28 -8.34
C VAL A 328 20.38 -3.21 -7.41
N GLU A 329 19.95 -4.47 -7.28
CA GLU A 329 20.65 -5.48 -6.49
C GLU A 329 22.10 -5.67 -6.98
N GLU A 330 22.31 -5.76 -8.30
CA GLU A 330 23.65 -5.95 -8.87
C GLU A 330 24.55 -4.75 -8.60
N GLN A 331 24.01 -3.53 -8.62
CA GLN A 331 24.76 -2.32 -8.26
C GLN A 331 25.21 -2.36 -6.80
N PHE A 332 24.35 -2.79 -5.88
CA PHE A 332 24.72 -2.97 -4.47
C PHE A 332 25.71 -4.12 -4.26
N LEU A 333 25.57 -5.23 -4.99
CA LEU A 333 26.54 -6.34 -4.96
C LEU A 333 27.93 -5.89 -5.45
N LYS A 334 27.99 -5.05 -6.50
CA LYS A 334 29.25 -4.43 -6.95
C LYS A 334 29.82 -3.48 -5.89
N ALA A 335 28.98 -2.63 -5.29
CA ALA A 335 29.40 -1.71 -4.24
C ALA A 335 29.91 -2.42 -2.98
N ALA A 336 29.42 -3.63 -2.68
CA ALA A 336 29.87 -4.44 -1.55
C ALA A 336 31.37 -4.78 -1.59
N ALA A 337 32.01 -4.73 -2.77
CA ALA A 337 33.45 -4.90 -2.92
C ALA A 337 34.29 -3.75 -2.32
N THR A 338 33.64 -2.69 -1.79
CA THR A 338 34.31 -1.58 -1.10
C THR A 338 35.27 -2.06 0.00
N PRO A 339 36.47 -1.46 0.13
CA PRO A 339 37.39 -1.77 1.23
C PRO A 339 36.92 -1.16 2.57
N ASN A 340 35.96 -0.24 2.55
CA ASN A 340 35.40 0.33 3.77
C ASN A 340 34.47 -0.67 4.46
N LEU A 341 34.91 -1.21 5.60
CA LEU A 341 34.18 -2.25 6.34
C LEU A 341 32.81 -1.78 6.84
N LYS A 342 32.68 -0.52 7.28
CA LYS A 342 31.41 0.05 7.74
C LYS A 342 30.42 0.16 6.58
N ALA A 343 30.88 0.63 5.42
CA ALA A 343 30.08 0.67 4.20
C ALA A 343 29.67 -0.74 3.75
N ARG A 344 30.60 -1.70 3.77
CA ARG A 344 30.33 -3.11 3.42
C ARG A 344 29.27 -3.72 4.33
N GLN A 345 29.34 -3.48 5.64
CA GLN A 345 28.32 -3.93 6.59
C GLN A 345 26.95 -3.33 6.27
N ALA A 346 26.88 -2.02 6.05
CA ALA A 346 25.63 -1.33 5.74
C ALA A 346 25.02 -1.81 4.41
N ILE A 347 25.86 -2.07 3.40
CA ILE A 347 25.44 -2.69 2.13
C ILE A 347 24.90 -4.10 2.37
N ALA A 348 25.59 -4.93 3.17
CA ALA A 348 25.13 -6.27 3.52
C ALA A 348 23.77 -6.24 4.20
N GLN A 349 23.52 -5.26 5.07
CA GLN A 349 22.24 -5.07 5.74
C GLN A 349 21.12 -4.69 4.74
N VAL A 350 21.39 -3.79 3.79
CA VAL A 350 20.41 -3.45 2.74
C VAL A 350 20.12 -4.67 1.85
N LEU A 351 21.15 -5.42 1.47
CA LEU A 351 21.03 -6.64 0.67
C LEU A 351 20.19 -7.73 1.39
N ASP A 352 20.42 -7.91 2.69
CA ASP A 352 19.59 -8.75 3.56
C ASP A 352 18.14 -8.27 3.57
N GLU A 353 17.87 -7.01 3.92
CA GLU A 353 16.49 -6.60 4.21
C GLU A 353 15.63 -6.36 2.96
N GLN A 354 16.24 -6.00 1.82
CA GLN A 354 15.51 -5.62 0.62
C GLN A 354 15.44 -6.71 -0.46
N PHE A 355 16.42 -7.63 -0.50
CA PHE A 355 16.59 -8.56 -1.62
C PHE A 355 16.61 -10.04 -1.21
N GLN A 356 17.28 -10.39 -0.10
CA GLN A 356 17.36 -11.77 0.42
C GLN A 356 17.83 -12.84 -0.58
N SER A 357 18.56 -12.46 -1.62
CA SER A 357 19.06 -13.40 -2.63
C SER A 357 20.20 -14.27 -2.07
N GLU A 358 20.52 -15.37 -2.75
CA GLU A 358 21.70 -16.18 -2.39
C GLU A 358 23.01 -15.38 -2.52
N LYS A 359 23.09 -14.43 -3.48
CA LYS A 359 24.27 -13.56 -3.64
C LYS A 359 24.40 -12.55 -2.51
N ALA A 360 23.28 -12.02 -2.01
CA ALA A 360 23.26 -11.14 -0.83
C ALA A 360 23.83 -11.85 0.41
N VAL A 361 23.50 -13.14 0.58
CA VAL A 361 24.02 -13.98 1.68
C VAL A 361 25.53 -14.12 1.63
N ASP A 362 26.11 -14.23 0.43
CA ASP A 362 27.57 -14.30 0.28
C ASP A 362 28.27 -13.04 0.78
N VAL A 363 27.69 -11.85 0.53
CA VAL A 363 28.21 -10.58 1.05
C VAL A 363 28.17 -10.57 2.58
N LEU A 364 27.03 -10.94 3.17
CA LEU A 364 26.86 -11.01 4.62
C LEU A 364 27.86 -12.01 5.24
N ARG A 365 27.97 -13.22 4.67
CA ARG A 365 28.92 -14.24 5.11
C ARG A 365 30.38 -13.78 5.01
N SER A 366 30.73 -13.00 3.99
CA SER A 366 32.09 -12.48 3.82
C SER A 366 32.56 -11.61 4.99
N LEU A 367 31.65 -11.09 5.82
CA LEU A 367 32.00 -10.33 7.02
C LEU A 367 32.67 -11.20 8.10
N LEU A 368 32.46 -12.53 8.08
CA LEU A 368 33.12 -13.45 9.01
C LEU A 368 34.65 -13.46 8.85
N GLN A 369 35.20 -13.01 7.71
CA GLN A 369 36.66 -12.89 7.54
C GLN A 369 37.30 -11.87 8.50
N PHE A 370 36.49 -11.01 9.13
CA PHE A 370 36.93 -10.01 10.10
C PHE A 370 36.71 -10.48 11.54
N GLU A 371 36.42 -11.76 11.76
CA GLU A 371 36.18 -12.28 13.10
C GLU A 371 37.46 -12.35 13.95
N ASP A 372 37.30 -12.03 15.23
CA ASP A 372 38.27 -12.22 16.32
C ASP A 372 37.64 -13.03 17.48
N GLU A 373 38.32 -13.15 18.62
CA GLU A 373 37.85 -14.00 19.73
C GLU A 373 36.48 -13.54 20.30
N GLU A 374 36.23 -12.23 20.39
CA GLU A 374 35.00 -11.62 20.92
C GLU A 374 34.09 -11.05 19.80
N SER A 375 34.13 -11.66 18.62
CA SER A 375 33.69 -10.97 17.40
C SER A 375 32.23 -10.58 17.33
N TYR A 376 32.02 -9.25 17.28
CA TYR A 376 30.80 -8.61 16.79
C TYR A 376 30.32 -9.17 15.45
N TRP A 377 31.23 -9.44 14.50
CA TRP A 377 30.89 -9.88 13.15
C TRP A 377 30.23 -11.25 13.13
N ARG A 378 30.68 -12.14 14.01
CA ARG A 378 30.09 -13.47 14.18
C ARG A 378 28.64 -13.34 14.64
N ASP A 379 28.39 -12.57 15.68
CA ASP A 379 27.05 -12.37 16.22
C ASP A 379 26.12 -11.70 15.22
N TYR A 380 26.63 -10.68 14.52
CA TYR A 380 25.88 -9.97 13.48
C TYR A 380 25.44 -10.92 12.35
N VAL A 381 26.36 -11.69 11.77
CA VAL A 381 26.07 -12.58 10.63
C VAL A 381 25.08 -13.67 11.02
N PHE A 382 25.30 -14.37 12.14
CA PHE A 382 24.41 -15.45 12.57
C PHE A 382 23.03 -14.93 13.01
N SER A 383 22.95 -13.74 13.63
CA SER A 383 21.66 -13.10 13.95
C SER A 383 20.84 -12.80 12.70
N SER A 384 21.50 -12.30 11.64
CA SER A 384 20.83 -12.06 10.35
C SER A 384 20.32 -13.36 9.71
N PHE A 385 21.09 -14.46 9.78
CA PHE A 385 20.65 -15.77 9.29
C PHE A 385 19.41 -16.32 10.00
N GLY A 386 19.18 -15.93 11.26
CA GLY A 386 17.95 -16.24 12.00
C GLY A 386 16.66 -15.70 11.33
N ARG A 387 16.74 -14.78 10.36
CA ARG A 387 15.59 -14.30 9.56
C ARG A 387 15.47 -14.98 8.20
N MET A 388 16.46 -15.76 7.77
CA MET A 388 16.60 -16.26 6.39
C MET A 388 16.35 -17.76 6.24
N ARG A 389 15.37 -18.32 6.99
CA ARG A 389 15.07 -19.77 6.99
C ARG A 389 14.84 -20.36 5.60
N GLN A 390 14.23 -19.59 4.69
CA GLN A 390 13.88 -20.04 3.34
C GLN A 390 15.03 -19.88 2.32
N ASN A 391 16.15 -19.26 2.72
CA ASN A 391 17.28 -19.06 1.82
C ASN A 391 18.20 -20.29 1.82
N ARG A 392 18.34 -20.93 0.65
CA ARG A 392 19.13 -22.17 0.51
C ARG A 392 20.62 -21.99 0.77
N ALA A 393 21.19 -20.83 0.46
CA ALA A 393 22.59 -20.56 0.77
C ALA A 393 22.83 -20.52 2.28
N VAL A 394 21.91 -19.91 3.04
CA VAL A 394 21.94 -19.91 4.51
C VAL A 394 21.75 -21.31 5.06
N GLN A 395 20.74 -22.06 4.59
CA GLN A 395 20.52 -23.45 4.99
C GLN A 395 21.78 -24.30 4.84
N ARG A 396 22.43 -24.25 3.67
CA ARG A 396 23.68 -24.98 3.42
C ARG A 396 24.81 -24.53 4.34
N PHE A 397 24.95 -23.24 4.58
CA PHE A 397 25.98 -22.71 5.48
C PHE A 397 25.77 -23.17 6.92
N ILE A 398 24.54 -23.12 7.45
CA ILE A 398 24.22 -23.62 8.79
C ILE A 398 24.52 -25.12 8.90
N ILE A 399 24.14 -25.92 7.89
CA ILE A 399 24.50 -27.35 7.85
C ILE A 399 26.02 -27.56 7.83
N GLN A 400 26.77 -26.73 7.10
CA GLN A 400 28.22 -26.79 7.07
C GLN A 400 28.83 -26.48 8.45
N CYS A 401 28.33 -25.46 9.15
CA CYS A 401 28.78 -25.14 10.51
C CYS A 401 28.50 -26.29 11.50
N LEU A 402 27.35 -26.95 11.39
CA LEU A 402 27.01 -28.10 12.24
C LEU A 402 27.86 -29.35 11.97
N ARG A 403 28.46 -29.45 10.77
CA ARG A 403 29.39 -30.52 10.36
C ARG A 403 30.86 -30.14 10.52
N GLY A 404 31.14 -28.87 10.78
CA GLY A 404 32.49 -28.31 10.75
C GLY A 404 33.27 -28.59 12.02
N ASP A 405 34.55 -28.18 12.01
CA ASP A 405 35.50 -28.31 13.11
C ASP A 405 35.64 -27.00 13.93
N HIS A 406 34.77 -26.01 13.70
CA HIS A 406 34.80 -24.73 14.39
C HIS A 406 33.73 -24.63 15.49
N GLU A 407 34.14 -24.86 16.74
CA GLU A 407 33.25 -24.89 17.93
C GLU A 407 32.28 -23.72 18.02
N ILE A 408 32.78 -22.48 17.86
CA ILE A 408 31.93 -21.31 18.06
C ILE A 408 30.88 -21.17 16.95
N HIS A 409 31.25 -21.41 15.68
CA HIS A 409 30.31 -21.40 14.55
C HIS A 409 29.28 -22.53 14.69
N PHE A 410 29.68 -23.70 15.19
CA PHE A 410 28.75 -24.77 15.53
C PHE A 410 27.72 -24.30 16.56
N LYS A 411 28.15 -23.71 17.68
CA LYS A 411 27.24 -23.22 18.72
C LYS A 411 26.28 -22.14 18.18
N LYS A 412 26.80 -21.21 17.37
CA LYS A 412 25.98 -20.17 16.72
C LYS A 412 25.00 -20.74 15.69
N ALA A 413 25.38 -21.81 14.99
CA ALA A 413 24.47 -22.51 14.10
C ALA A 413 23.30 -23.14 14.88
N VAL A 414 23.57 -23.72 16.06
CA VAL A 414 22.51 -24.22 16.96
C VAL A 414 21.59 -23.08 17.42
N ASP A 415 22.13 -21.90 17.78
CA ASP A 415 21.32 -20.72 18.13
C ASP A 415 20.38 -20.32 16.98
N VAL A 416 20.86 -20.38 15.72
CA VAL A 416 20.02 -20.12 14.54
C VAL A 416 18.88 -21.13 14.40
N LEU A 417 19.12 -22.42 14.68
CA LEU A 417 18.05 -23.44 14.68
C LEU A 417 16.96 -23.12 15.70
N VAL A 418 17.37 -22.69 16.91
CA VAL A 418 16.42 -22.27 17.95
C VAL A 418 15.56 -21.09 17.46
N LEU A 419 16.19 -20.08 16.85
CA LEU A 419 15.49 -18.92 16.30
C LEU A 419 14.51 -19.30 15.19
N TRP A 420 14.88 -20.25 14.32
CA TRP A 420 13.97 -20.77 13.30
C TRP A 420 12.80 -21.54 13.91
N GLY A 421 13.05 -22.33 14.96
CA GLY A 421 11.99 -23.00 15.71
C GLY A 421 10.99 -22.03 16.32
N MET A 422 11.47 -20.95 16.95
CA MET A 422 10.63 -19.90 17.52
C MET A 422 9.79 -19.16 16.47
N LYS A 423 10.23 -19.15 15.20
CA LYS A 423 9.57 -18.46 14.08
C LYS A 423 8.65 -19.34 13.24
N GLY A 424 8.40 -20.57 13.67
CA GLY A 424 7.37 -21.44 13.09
C GLY A 424 7.83 -22.83 12.66
N ASP A 425 9.14 -23.09 12.63
CA ASP A 425 9.66 -24.43 12.32
C ASP A 425 9.64 -25.32 13.58
N THR A 426 8.44 -25.65 14.06
CA THR A 426 8.22 -26.29 15.37
C THR A 426 8.97 -27.63 15.55
N ALA A 427 9.37 -28.30 14.46
CA ALA A 427 10.24 -29.47 14.52
C ALA A 427 11.62 -29.16 15.11
N LEU A 428 12.11 -27.92 14.95
CA LEU A 428 13.33 -27.42 15.58
C LEU A 428 13.12 -26.93 17.03
N MET A 429 11.90 -27.05 17.59
CA MET A 429 11.63 -26.81 19.01
C MET A 429 11.70 -28.07 19.87
N ASP A 430 12.04 -29.21 19.29
CA ASP A 430 12.32 -30.43 20.05
C ASP A 430 13.55 -30.21 20.94
N ARG A 431 13.29 -30.04 22.24
CA ARG A 431 14.33 -29.82 23.24
C ARG A 431 15.31 -30.98 23.33
N GLN A 432 14.86 -32.22 23.14
CA GLN A 432 15.74 -33.38 23.19
C GLN A 432 16.66 -33.39 21.96
N LEU A 433 16.12 -33.07 20.78
CA LEU A 433 16.91 -32.93 19.56
C LEU A 433 18.01 -31.87 19.71
N LEU A 434 17.67 -30.67 20.19
CA LEU A 434 18.64 -29.57 20.36
C LEU A 434 19.66 -29.86 21.47
N LEU A 435 19.25 -30.49 22.57
CA LEU A 435 20.16 -30.88 23.66
C LEU A 435 21.18 -31.95 23.23
N SER A 436 20.89 -32.73 22.20
CA SER A 436 21.80 -33.70 21.61
C SER A 436 22.79 -33.10 20.59
N LEU A 437 22.65 -31.82 20.23
CA LEU A 437 23.58 -31.10 19.37
C LEU A 437 24.67 -30.42 20.21
N LYS A 438 25.50 -31.20 20.88
CA LYS A 438 26.65 -30.69 21.64
C LYS A 438 27.93 -30.80 20.84
N TRP A 439 28.81 -29.82 21.06
CA TRP A 439 30.10 -29.76 20.38
C TRP A 439 31.00 -30.95 20.76
N GLU A 440 31.03 -31.29 22.04
CA GLU A 440 31.86 -32.36 22.59
C GLU A 440 31.48 -33.71 21.97
N ASP A 441 30.18 -33.95 21.80
CA ASP A 441 29.63 -35.16 21.19
C ASP A 441 29.92 -35.21 19.67
N ALA A 442 29.92 -34.05 19.01
CA ALA A 442 30.34 -33.91 17.61
C ALA A 442 31.81 -34.30 17.41
N CYS A 443 32.71 -33.82 18.27
CA CYS A 443 34.14 -34.18 18.23
C CYS A 443 34.40 -35.66 18.55
N ALA A 444 33.58 -36.26 19.43
CA ALA A 444 33.67 -37.66 19.80
C ALA A 444 33.06 -38.63 18.77
N ALA A 445 32.47 -38.11 17.68
CA ALA A 445 31.71 -38.87 16.70
C ALA A 445 30.59 -39.71 17.34
N ASP A 446 29.92 -39.16 18.34
CA ASP A 446 28.88 -39.84 19.09
C ASP A 446 27.71 -40.30 18.19
N PRO A 447 27.22 -41.54 18.30
CA PRO A 447 26.11 -42.05 17.49
C PRO A 447 24.80 -41.27 17.65
N ASP A 448 24.47 -40.82 18.87
CA ASP A 448 23.24 -40.07 19.16
C ASP A 448 23.32 -38.64 18.60
N PHE A 449 24.51 -38.04 18.63
CA PHE A 449 24.79 -36.79 17.91
C PHE A 449 24.54 -36.97 16.39
N ASN A 450 25.13 -37.99 15.78
CA ASN A 450 25.01 -38.23 14.34
C ASN A 450 23.55 -38.48 13.90
N GLN A 451 22.78 -39.18 14.73
CA GLN A 451 21.35 -39.40 14.49
C GLN A 451 20.57 -38.06 14.58
N SER A 452 20.88 -37.24 15.59
CA SER A 452 20.24 -35.93 15.80
C SER A 452 20.56 -34.96 14.67
N LEU A 453 21.83 -34.88 14.26
CA LEU A 453 22.29 -34.09 13.12
C LEU A 453 21.57 -34.51 11.83
N SER A 454 21.43 -35.81 11.58
CA SER A 454 20.71 -36.33 10.40
C SER A 454 19.23 -35.91 10.38
N LYS A 455 18.57 -35.86 11.54
CA LYS A 455 17.18 -35.38 11.66
C LYS A 455 17.10 -33.88 11.38
N VAL A 456 17.99 -33.09 11.99
CA VAL A 456 18.06 -31.63 11.79
C VAL A 456 18.27 -31.28 10.31
N ILE A 457 19.19 -31.95 9.64
CA ILE A 457 19.47 -31.71 8.21
C ILE A 457 18.22 -31.97 7.37
N ARG A 458 17.48 -33.05 7.62
CA ARG A 458 16.22 -33.33 6.92
C ARG A 458 15.17 -32.24 7.15
N ILE A 459 15.10 -31.68 8.35
CA ILE A 459 14.19 -30.57 8.66
C ILE A 459 14.61 -29.31 7.90
N ILE A 460 15.91 -29.00 7.87
CA ILE A 460 16.42 -27.81 7.17
C ILE A 460 16.18 -27.91 5.65
N GLU A 461 16.39 -29.09 5.08
CA GLU A 461 16.27 -29.37 3.64
C GLU A 461 14.83 -29.59 3.15
N SER A 462 13.87 -29.82 4.06
CA SER A 462 12.43 -29.80 3.76
C SER A 462 11.92 -28.37 3.63
#